data_AF-A0A811GCW7-F1
#
_entry.id   AF-A0A811GCW7-F1
#
_cell.length_a   1.000
_cell.length_b   1.000
_cell.length_c   1.000
_cell.angle_alpha   90.00
_cell.angle_beta   90.00
_cell.angle_gamma   90.00
#
_symmetry.space_group_name_H-M   'P 1'
#
loop_
_entity.id
_entity.type
_entity.pdbx_description
1 polymer ?
#
loop_
_entity_poly.entity_id
_entity_poly.type
_entity_poly.pdbx_seq_one_letter_code
_entity_poly.pdbx_strand_id
1 'polypeptide(L)' 'MKKVVKAKNLIAFRIWLEKLGYSVKSLTDNRGFTFSFKKEYGLVTYDLAGNQLAMKLGEEFEDHLKA' A
#
# COMPACT_ATOMS: atom_id res chain seq x y z
N MET A 1 -0.81 -6.97 -15.33
CA MET A 1 -1.27 -5.77 -14.59
C MET A 1 -0.15 -5.31 -13.67
N LYS A 2 0.04 -3.99 -13.49
CA LYS A 2 1.03 -3.44 -12.55
C LYS A 2 0.61 -3.83 -11.12
N LYS A 3 1.58 -4.19 -10.27
CA LYS A 3 1.36 -4.42 -8.84
C LYS A 3 1.70 -3.15 -8.07
N VAL A 4 1.04 -2.94 -6.93
CA VAL A 4 1.31 -1.80 -6.04
C VAL A 4 2.77 -1.81 -5.58
N VAL A 5 3.25 -2.96 -5.08
CA VAL A 5 4.66 -3.17 -4.67
C VAL A 5 5.09 -4.61 -4.97
N LYS A 6 6.40 -4.90 -4.88
CA LYS A 6 6.87 -6.29 -4.91
C LYS A 6 6.33 -7.04 -3.69
N ALA A 7 6.02 -8.33 -3.84
CA ALA A 7 5.45 -9.13 -2.74
C ALA A 7 6.31 -9.14 -1.47
N LYS A 8 7.64 -9.23 -1.64
CA LYS A 8 8.62 -9.16 -0.53
C LYS A 8 8.60 -7.83 0.23
N ASN A 9 8.09 -6.77 -0.39
CA ASN A 9 8.09 -5.41 0.11
C ASN A 9 6.75 -5.02 0.75
N LEU A 10 5.73 -5.88 0.73
CA LEU A 10 4.38 -5.58 1.20
C LEU A 10 4.33 -5.13 2.66
N ILE A 11 5.06 -5.83 3.54
CA ILE A 11 5.10 -5.52 4.97
C ILE A 11 5.77 -4.17 5.20
N ALA A 12 6.91 -3.93 4.53
CA ALA A 12 7.64 -2.66 4.63
C ALA A 12 6.80 -1.48 4.10
N PHE A 13 6.04 -1.70 3.03
CA PHE A 13 5.13 -0.70 2.48
C PHE A 13 4.02 -0.31 3.49
N ARG A 14 3.45 -1.29 4.21
CA ARG A 14 2.46 -1.01 5.27
C ARG A 14 3.06 -0.16 6.39
N ILE A 15 4.25 -0.52 6.85
CA ILE A 15 4.97 0.24 7.91
C ILE A 15 5.27 1.66 7.43
N TRP A 16 5.68 1.82 6.17
CA TRP A 16 5.95 3.13 5.58
C TRP A 16 4.68 4.00 5.54
N LEU A 17 3.53 3.45 5.15
CA LEU A 17 2.25 4.16 5.21
C LEU A 17 1.89 4.60 6.64
N GLU A 18 2.10 3.75 7.63
CA GLU A 18 1.88 4.11 9.04
C GLU A 18 2.81 5.25 9.48
N LYS A 19 4.08 5.24 9.05
CA LYS A 19 5.05 6.32 9.33
C LYS A 19 4.70 7.64 8.65
N LEU A 20 4.04 7.60 7.51
CA LEU A 20 3.47 8.78 6.84
C LEU A 20 2.19 9.30 7.54
N GLY A 21 1.66 8.57 8.52
CA GLY A 21 0.47 8.95 9.27
C GLY A 21 -0.85 8.41 8.72
N TYR A 22 -0.81 7.50 7.73
CA TYR A 22 -2.03 6.82 7.28
C TYR A 22 -2.52 5.83 8.35
N SER A 23 -3.83 5.77 8.54
CA SER A 23 -4.46 4.68 9.30
C SER A 23 -4.57 3.46 8.41
N VAL A 24 -3.78 2.42 8.70
CA VAL A 24 -3.75 1.16 7.94
C VAL A 24 -4.64 0.12 8.62
N LYS A 25 -5.52 -0.54 7.86
CA LYS A 25 -6.46 -1.56 8.36
C LYS A 25 -6.45 -2.80 7.47
N SER A 26 -6.23 -3.98 8.05
CA SER A 26 -6.36 -5.24 7.32
C SER A 26 -7.83 -5.50 6.96
N LEU A 27 -8.07 -6.07 5.78
CA LEU A 27 -9.39 -6.59 5.41
C LEU A 27 -9.61 -7.99 6.01
N THR A 28 -10.87 -8.39 6.20
CA THR A 28 -11.20 -9.75 6.66
C THR A 28 -10.68 -10.81 5.69
N ASP A 29 -10.39 -11.99 6.21
CA ASP A 29 -9.98 -13.16 5.42
C ASP A 29 -8.69 -12.94 4.61
N ASN A 30 -7.78 -12.07 5.09
CA ASN A 30 -6.53 -11.72 4.39
C ASN A 30 -6.74 -11.21 2.95
N ARG A 31 -7.90 -10.62 2.63
CA ARG A 31 -8.19 -10.09 1.29
C ARG A 31 -7.40 -8.85 0.89
N GLY A 32 -6.52 -8.36 1.78
CA GLY A 32 -5.67 -7.21 1.56
C GLY A 32 -5.73 -6.25 2.75
N PHE A 33 -5.52 -4.97 2.48
CA PHE A 33 -5.63 -3.91 3.47
C PHE A 33 -6.06 -2.59 2.82
N THR A 34 -6.60 -1.71 3.64
CA THR A 34 -6.93 -0.34 3.28
C THR A 34 -6.07 0.61 4.08
N PHE A 35 -5.88 1.82 3.55
CA PHE A 35 -5.23 2.89 4.28
C PHE A 35 -5.91 4.21 3.99
N SER A 36 -5.96 5.10 4.97
CA SER A 36 -6.65 6.38 4.81
C SER A 36 -5.99 7.49 5.60
N PHE A 37 -5.97 8.69 5.01
CA PHE A 37 -5.53 9.92 5.66
C PHE A 37 -6.44 11.07 5.22
N LYS A 38 -7.17 11.67 6.17
CA LYS A 38 -8.17 12.70 5.89
C LYS A 38 -9.20 12.24 4.84
N LYS A 39 -9.17 12.80 3.62
CA LYS A 39 -10.07 12.48 2.50
C LYS A 39 -9.48 11.47 1.52
N GLU A 40 -8.24 11.03 1.74
CA GLU A 40 -7.54 10.09 0.87
C GLU A 40 -7.80 8.66 1.32
N TYR A 41 -8.03 7.78 0.35
CA TYR A 41 -8.31 6.36 0.58
C TYR A 41 -7.54 5.49 -0.40
N GLY A 42 -6.82 4.52 0.14
CA GLY A 42 -6.09 3.51 -0.58
C GLY A 42 -6.61 2.11 -0.29
N LEU A 43 -6.63 1.28 -1.33
CA LEU A 43 -6.95 -0.15 -1.24
C LEU A 43 -5.82 -0.93 -1.88
N VAL A 44 -5.32 -1.95 -1.18
CA VAL A 44 -4.42 -2.96 -1.70
C VAL A 44 -5.05 -4.32 -1.48
N THR A 45 -5.29 -5.07 -2.55
CA THR A 45 -5.86 -6.42 -2.48
C THR A 45 -4.77 -7.46 -2.23
N TYR A 46 -5.17 -8.69 -1.89
CA TYR A 46 -4.23 -9.78 -1.63
C TYR A 46 -3.32 -10.10 -2.84
N ASP A 47 -3.83 -9.91 -4.06
CA ASP A 47 -3.11 -10.12 -5.32
C ASP A 47 -2.17 -8.95 -5.68
N LEU A 48 -2.04 -7.96 -4.78
CA LEU A 48 -1.22 -6.75 -4.90
C LEU A 48 -1.72 -5.79 -5.98
N ALA A 49 -2.98 -5.90 -6.40
CA ALA A 49 -3.66 -4.84 -7.10
C ALA A 49 -4.07 -3.73 -6.11
N GLY A 50 -4.39 -2.57 -6.65
CA GLY A 50 -4.85 -1.45 -5.83
C GLY A 50 -5.47 -0.34 -6.66
N ASN A 51 -6.09 0.60 -5.96
CA ASN A 51 -6.62 1.80 -6.58
C ASN A 51 -5.49 2.79 -6.95
N GLN A 52 -5.85 3.89 -7.61
CA GLN A 52 -4.88 4.86 -8.13
C GLN A 52 -3.94 5.41 -7.04
N LEU A 53 -4.43 5.69 -5.84
CA LEU A 53 -3.61 6.16 -4.73
C LEU A 53 -2.59 5.10 -4.28
N ALA A 54 -3.05 3.85 -4.11
CA ALA A 54 -2.16 2.74 -3.77
C ALA A 54 -1.07 2.54 -4.81
N MET A 55 -1.42 2.61 -6.09
CA MET A 55 -0.46 2.46 -7.19
C MET A 55 0.60 3.57 -7.20
N LYS A 56 0.19 4.82 -6.97
CA LYS A 56 1.10 5.97 -6.90
C LYS A 56 2.07 5.83 -5.73
N LEU A 57 1.55 5.62 -4.53
CA LEU A 57 2.36 5.50 -3.32
C LEU A 57 3.26 4.26 -3.33
N GLY A 58 2.81 3.16 -3.92
CA GLY A 58 3.62 1.96 -4.10
C GLY A 58 4.81 2.18 -5.03
N GLU A 59 4.64 2.96 -6.10
CA GLU A 59 5.74 3.37 -6.97
C GLU A 59 6.74 4.27 -6.24
N GLU A 60 6.25 5.30 -5.54
CA GLU A 60 7.10 6.20 -4.74
C GLU A 60 7.92 5.41 -3.71
N PHE A 61 7.29 4.43 -3.05
CA PHE A 61 7.97 3.55 -2.10
C PHE A 61 9.05 2.67 -2.76
N GLU A 62 8.76 2.04 -3.90
CA GLU A 62 9.74 1.20 -4.60
C GLU A 62 10.93 1.99 -5.15
N ASP A 63 10.73 3.25 -5.52
CA ASP A 63 11.81 4.15 -5.94
C ASP A 63 12.69 4.57 -4.77
N HIS A 64 12.12 4.83 -3.58
CA HIS A 64 12.90 5.08 -2.37
C HIS A 64 13.80 3.90 -1.96
N LEU A 65 13.43 2.66 -2.32
CA LEU A 65 14.27 1.48 -2.04
C LEU A 65 15.43 1.28 -3.02
N LYS A 66 15.44 1.99 -4.16
CA LYS A 66 16.52 1.90 -5.17
C LYS A 66 17.61 2.95 -4.96
N ALA A 67 17.30 4.02 -4.24
CA ALA A 67 18.24 5.05 -3.83
C ALA A 67 19.16 4.54 -2.71
#